data_AF-A0A7L6N3N3-F1
#
_entry.id   AF-A0A7L6N3N3-F1
#
_cell.length_a   1.000
_cell.length_b   1.000
_cell.length_c   1.000
_cell.angle_alpha   90.00
_cell.angle_beta   90.00
_cell.angle_gamma   90.00
#
_symmetry.space_group_name_H-M   'P 1'
#
loop_
_entity.id
_entity.type
_entity.pdbx_description
1 polymer ?
#
loop_
_entity_poly.entity_id
_entity_poly.type
_entity_poly.pdbx_seq_one_letter_code
_entity_poly.pdbx_strand_id
1 'polypeptide(L)'
;MFQKGIFYLPKYHKGKRVNIRQYQIKSYVFSNNNDGVLIGDRLYYRLKLSNVMAKEFLYYTNQIDERSKKVGNARFIYLPFDFDPSTSTIIQLMDILRNFHKIVNIDLNEFHKFLYLNINLYDDVVFYKVQKFIKYPKHVIAFLKSILDDIGVYNDLDKYLSTRSVYKIPNWKYAA
;
A
#
# COMPACT_ATOMS: atom_id res chain seq x y z
N MET A 1 -19.61 21.26 -17.60
CA MET A 1 -18.86 21.12 -16.33
C MET A 1 -17.38 20.95 -16.71
N PHE A 2 -16.53 21.96 -16.50
CA PHE A 2 -15.14 21.93 -16.97
C PHE A 2 -14.32 20.96 -16.12
N GLN A 3 -13.71 19.96 -16.77
CA GLN A 3 -12.74 19.08 -16.12
C GLN A 3 -11.54 19.94 -15.70
N LYS A 4 -11.33 20.12 -14.39
CA LYS A 4 -10.19 20.88 -13.85
C LYS A 4 -8.89 20.14 -14.20
N GLY A 5 -8.30 20.49 -15.34
CA GLY A 5 -6.94 20.11 -15.68
C GLY A 5 -5.97 20.61 -14.60
N ILE A 6 -5.01 19.77 -14.21
CA ILE A 6 -3.90 20.22 -13.36
C ILE A 6 -2.95 21.02 -14.24
N PHE A 7 -2.84 22.32 -14.01
CA PHE A 7 -1.92 23.20 -14.73
C PHE A 7 -0.60 23.29 -13.95
N TYR A 8 0.51 22.90 -14.59
CA TYR A 8 1.87 23.04 -14.07
C TYR A 8 2.63 24.03 -14.93
N LEU A 9 3.25 25.04 -14.30
CA LEU A 9 4.15 25.96 -14.98
C LEU A 9 5.47 25.23 -15.31
N PRO A 10 5.81 25.00 -16.59
CA PRO A 10 7.02 24.27 -16.96
C PRO A 10 8.27 25.02 -16.49
N LYS A 11 9.12 24.33 -15.71
CA LYS A 11 10.42 24.84 -15.30
C LYS A 11 11.49 24.44 -16.31
N TYR A 12 12.41 25.36 -16.59
CA TYR A 12 13.54 25.14 -17.49
C TYR A 12 14.86 25.30 -16.72
N HIS A 13 15.83 24.45 -17.02
CA HIS A 13 17.19 24.55 -16.50
C HIS A 13 18.16 24.38 -17.67
N LYS A 14 19.03 25.38 -17.89
CA LYS A 14 19.97 25.42 -19.03
C LYS A 14 19.28 25.15 -20.38
N GLY A 15 18.12 25.80 -20.61
CA GLY A 15 17.35 25.66 -21.85
C GLY A 15 16.59 24.33 -22.02
N LYS A 16 16.77 23.34 -21.13
CA LYS A 16 16.02 22.08 -21.17
C LYS A 16 14.85 22.10 -20.20
N ARG A 17 13.70 21.56 -20.63
CA ARG A 17 12.52 21.40 -19.77
C ARG A 17 12.86 20.42 -18.65
N VAL A 18 12.66 20.84 -17.40
CA VAL A 18 12.83 20.00 -16.22
C VAL A 18 11.54 19.21 -16.03
N ASN A 19 11.67 17.88 -16.02
CA ASN A 19 10.55 17.01 -15.69
C ASN A 19 10.06 17.31 -14.28
N ILE A 20 8.74 17.28 -14.12
CA ILE A 20 8.10 17.52 -12.84
C ILE A 20 8.56 16.43 -11.85
N ARG A 21 9.03 16.85 -10.67
CA ARG A 21 9.55 15.93 -9.66
C ARG A 21 8.41 15.23 -8.93
N GLN A 22 8.66 14.04 -8.40
CA GLN A 22 7.64 13.23 -7.72
C GLN A 22 6.97 13.94 -6.54
N TYR A 23 7.74 14.65 -5.71
CA TYR A 23 7.16 15.39 -4.59
C TYR A 23 6.22 16.51 -5.07
N GLN A 24 6.50 17.10 -6.24
CA GLN A 24 5.64 18.11 -6.85
C GLN A 24 4.37 17.48 -7.42
N ILE A 25 4.47 16.28 -8.00
CA ILE A 25 3.29 15.52 -8.46
C ILE A 25 2.39 15.19 -7.26
N LYS A 26 2.99 14.67 -6.17
CA LYS A 26 2.29 14.35 -4.92
C LYS A 26 1.59 15.58 -4.34
N SER A 27 2.24 16.75 -4.33
CA SER A 27 1.67 17.97 -3.76
C SER A 27 0.47 18.54 -4.53
N TYR A 28 0.16 18.08 -5.74
CA TYR A 28 -1.10 18.47 -6.41
C TYR A 28 -2.33 17.78 -5.84
N VAL A 29 -2.13 16.68 -5.12
CA VAL A 29 -3.22 15.87 -4.58
C VAL A 29 -3.17 15.88 -3.05
N PHE A 30 -1.98 15.81 -2.45
CA PHE A 30 -1.81 15.75 -1.00
C PHE A 30 -1.31 17.08 -0.47
N SER A 31 -2.07 17.65 0.47
CA SER A 31 -1.69 18.75 1.34
C SER A 31 -0.91 18.25 2.56
N ASN A 32 -1.24 17.06 3.07
CA ASN A 32 -0.63 16.45 4.25
C ASN A 32 -0.15 15.00 4.00
N ASN A 33 0.61 14.46 4.95
CA ASN A 33 1.05 13.05 4.89
C ASN A 33 -0.08 12.04 5.10
N ASN A 34 -1.19 12.47 5.68
CA ASN A 34 -2.38 11.68 5.98
C ASN A 34 -3.45 11.78 4.89
N ASP A 35 -3.10 12.29 3.72
CA ASP A 35 -4.04 12.46 2.59
C ASP A 35 -4.10 11.21 1.70
N GLY A 36 -3.29 10.21 1.99
CA GLY A 36 -3.25 8.98 1.24
C GLY A 36 -2.04 8.12 1.57
N VAL A 37 -2.05 6.91 1.02
CA VAL A 37 -1.05 5.89 1.31
C VAL A 37 -0.41 5.39 0.02
N LEU A 38 0.92 5.26 0.04
CA LEU A 38 1.71 4.70 -1.05
C LEU A 38 1.60 3.17 -1.05
N ILE A 39 1.37 2.59 -2.23
CA ILE A 39 1.28 1.15 -2.47
C ILE A 39 2.13 0.72 -3.68
N GLY A 40 2.23 -0.58 -3.91
CA GLY A 40 2.91 -1.18 -5.07
C GLY A 40 4.44 -1.08 -5.02
N ASP A 41 5.09 -1.24 -6.18
CA ASP A 41 6.54 -1.36 -6.30
C ASP A 41 7.33 -0.24 -5.61
N ARG A 42 6.77 0.98 -5.57
CA ARG A 42 7.44 2.10 -4.90
C ARG A 42 7.43 1.94 -3.38
N LEU A 43 6.36 1.40 -2.81
CA LEU A 43 6.31 1.03 -1.40
C LEU A 43 7.37 -0.03 -1.11
N TYR A 44 7.44 -1.09 -1.92
CA TYR A 44 8.37 -2.19 -1.73
C TYR A 44 9.82 -1.72 -1.81
N TYR A 45 10.14 -0.89 -2.81
CA TYR A 45 11.46 -0.25 -2.92
C TYR A 45 11.79 0.64 -1.72
N ARG A 46 10.83 1.45 -1.26
CA ARG A 46 11.03 2.34 -0.10
C ARG A 46 11.30 1.54 1.19
N LEU A 47 10.63 0.41 1.35
CA LEU A 47 10.80 -0.52 2.46
C LEU A 47 11.98 -1.47 2.26
N LYS A 48 12.76 -1.32 1.18
CA LYS A 48 13.89 -2.19 0.82
C LYS A 48 13.52 -3.66 0.63
N LEU A 49 12.23 -3.96 0.45
CA LEU A 49 11.75 -5.31 0.14
C LEU A 49 12.19 -5.76 -1.25
N SER A 50 12.49 -4.82 -2.16
CA SER A 50 12.99 -5.12 -3.50
C SER A 50 13.87 -3.97 -4.01
N ASN A 51 14.83 -4.30 -4.87
CA ASN A 51 15.68 -3.32 -5.54
C ASN A 51 15.08 -2.77 -6.84
N VAL A 52 13.89 -3.23 -7.23
CA VAL A 52 13.23 -2.79 -8.46
C VAL A 52 12.65 -1.39 -8.29
N MET A 53 13.12 -0.45 -9.11
CA MET A 53 12.59 0.90 -9.12
C MET A 53 11.24 0.95 -9.84
N ALA A 54 10.22 1.48 -9.15
CA ALA A 54 8.88 1.61 -9.70
C ALA A 54 8.82 2.55 -10.92
N LYS A 55 8.18 2.08 -12.00
CA LYS A 55 7.88 2.90 -13.18
C LYS A 55 6.72 3.86 -12.92
N GLU A 56 5.74 3.42 -12.12
CA GLU A 56 4.55 4.17 -11.75
C GLU A 56 4.40 4.21 -10.22
N PHE A 57 3.99 5.35 -9.69
CA PHE A 57 3.74 5.57 -8.27
C PHE A 57 2.24 5.39 -8.02
N LEU A 58 1.87 4.45 -7.17
CA LEU A 58 0.48 4.16 -6.88
C LEU A 58 0.12 4.65 -5.49
N TYR A 59 -0.99 5.37 -5.39
CA TYR A 59 -1.51 5.85 -4.12
C TYR A 59 -3.01 5.56 -3.99
N TYR A 60 -3.43 5.17 -2.80
CA TYR A 60 -4.81 5.36 -2.38
C TYR A 60 -4.97 6.71 -1.71
N THR A 61 -6.09 7.39 -1.92
CA THR A 61 -6.37 8.73 -1.37
C THR A 61 -7.87 9.01 -1.35
N ASN A 62 -8.31 9.91 -0.48
CA ASN A 62 -9.67 10.47 -0.46
C ASN A 62 -9.71 11.92 -1.00
N GLN A 63 -8.58 12.45 -1.49
CA GLN A 63 -8.43 13.85 -1.95
C GLN A 63 -8.73 14.05 -3.44
N ILE A 64 -9.41 13.10 -4.08
CA ILE A 64 -9.81 13.20 -5.50
C ILE A 64 -11.30 12.91 -5.62
N ASP A 65 -11.97 13.65 -6.52
CA ASP A 65 -13.41 13.47 -6.77
C ASP A 65 -13.69 12.29 -7.73
N GLU A 66 -12.69 11.87 -8.50
CA GLU A 66 -12.78 10.81 -9.50
C GLU A 66 -12.34 9.45 -8.91
N ARG A 67 -12.86 8.33 -9.42
CA ARG A 67 -12.45 6.97 -8.97
C ARG A 67 -10.94 6.74 -9.07
N SER A 68 -10.30 7.32 -10.08
CA SER A 68 -8.85 7.34 -10.19
C SER A 68 -8.40 8.52 -11.04
N LYS A 69 -7.21 9.04 -10.75
CA LYS A 69 -6.60 10.16 -11.43
C LYS A 69 -5.13 9.87 -11.71
N LYS A 70 -4.66 10.13 -12.93
CA LYS A 70 -3.24 9.98 -13.30
C LYS A 70 -2.61 11.36 -13.49
N VAL A 71 -1.46 11.58 -12.85
CA VAL A 71 -0.68 12.82 -12.95
C VAL A 71 0.78 12.43 -13.19
N GLY A 72 1.27 12.64 -14.41
CA GLY A 72 2.60 12.15 -14.81
C GLY A 72 2.69 10.63 -14.67
N ASN A 73 3.67 10.16 -13.90
CA ASN A 73 3.85 8.74 -13.57
C ASN A 73 3.28 8.37 -12.19
N ALA A 74 2.40 9.19 -11.60
CA ALA A 74 1.65 8.83 -10.41
C ALA A 74 0.19 8.54 -10.78
N ARG A 75 -0.38 7.50 -10.17
CA ARG A 75 -1.81 7.18 -10.23
C ARG A 75 -2.37 7.20 -8.81
N PHE A 76 -3.43 7.96 -8.64
CA PHE A 76 -4.19 8.11 -7.41
C PHE A 76 -5.51 7.37 -7.58
N ILE A 77 -5.89 6.56 -6.60
CA ILE A 77 -7.11 5.75 -6.60
C ILE A 77 -7.94 6.17 -5.39
N TYR A 78 -9.21 6.48 -5.63
CA TYR A 78 -10.09 6.97 -4.58
C TYR A 78 -10.48 5.85 -3.60
N LEU A 79 -10.38 6.12 -2.31
CA LEU A 79 -11.00 5.31 -1.24
C LEU A 79 -11.83 6.21 -0.32
N PRO A 80 -13.06 5.80 0.03
CA PRO A 80 -14.00 6.63 0.79
C PRO A 80 -13.81 6.51 2.32
N PHE A 81 -12.60 6.74 2.82
CA PHE A 81 -12.33 6.86 4.27
C PHE A 81 -11.05 7.68 4.53
N ASP A 82 -10.93 8.18 5.75
CA ASP A 82 -9.78 8.98 6.17
C ASP A 82 -8.55 8.11 6.43
N PHE A 83 -7.40 8.60 5.96
CA PHE A 83 -6.13 7.93 6.20
C PHE A 83 -5.51 8.47 7.49
N ASP A 84 -5.39 7.60 8.47
CA ASP A 84 -4.60 7.79 9.68
C ASP A 84 -3.37 6.85 9.63
N PRO A 85 -2.44 6.94 10.59
CA PRO A 85 -1.29 6.04 10.62
C PRO A 85 -1.68 4.55 10.68
N SER A 86 -2.71 4.17 11.46
CA SER A 86 -3.11 2.77 11.64
C SER A 86 -3.70 2.16 10.38
N THR A 87 -4.67 2.84 9.76
CA THR A 87 -5.27 2.47 8.47
C THR A 87 -4.21 2.39 7.38
N SER A 88 -3.29 3.36 7.32
CA SER A 88 -2.18 3.37 6.36
C SER A 88 -1.26 2.17 6.53
N THR A 89 -0.92 1.82 7.77
CA THR A 89 -0.09 0.64 8.08
C THR A 89 -0.78 -0.66 7.65
N ILE A 90 -2.07 -0.83 7.97
CA ILE A 90 -2.84 -2.01 7.54
C ILE A 90 -2.91 -2.11 6.02
N ILE A 91 -3.15 -1.00 5.32
CA ILE A 91 -3.20 -0.99 3.84
C ILE A 91 -1.86 -1.40 3.25
N GLN A 92 -0.75 -0.84 3.75
CA GLN A 92 0.59 -1.19 3.28
C GLN A 92 0.92 -2.66 3.54
N LEU A 93 0.65 -3.15 4.75
CA LEU A 93 0.83 -4.55 5.10
C LEU A 93 0.04 -5.45 4.15
N MET A 94 -1.25 -5.19 3.99
CA MET A 94 -2.12 -6.00 3.13
C MET A 94 -1.74 -5.92 1.64
N ASP A 95 -1.24 -4.78 1.16
CA ASP A 95 -0.74 -4.64 -0.20
C ASP A 95 0.51 -5.50 -0.43
N ILE A 96 1.44 -5.51 0.54
CA ILE A 96 2.63 -6.37 0.52
C ILE A 96 2.21 -7.85 0.53
N LEU A 97 1.34 -8.26 1.45
CA LEU A 97 0.90 -9.66 1.57
C LEU A 97 0.18 -10.14 0.30
N ARG A 98 -0.67 -9.28 -0.29
CA ARG A 98 -1.39 -9.58 -1.54
C ARG A 98 -0.44 -9.81 -2.71
N ASN A 99 0.66 -9.05 -2.76
CA ASN A 99 1.60 -9.08 -3.87
C ASN A 99 2.88 -9.84 -3.55
N PHE A 100 2.98 -10.52 -2.41
CA PHE A 100 4.21 -11.13 -1.89
C PHE A 100 4.96 -11.96 -2.94
N HIS A 101 4.28 -12.87 -3.65
CA HIS A 101 4.87 -13.69 -4.71
C HIS A 101 5.26 -12.94 -5.99
N LYS A 102 4.78 -11.72 -6.17
CA LYS A 102 5.07 -10.85 -7.33
C LYS A 102 6.20 -9.86 -7.02
N ILE A 103 6.58 -9.70 -5.76
CA ILE A 103 7.71 -8.85 -5.37
C ILE A 103 8.99 -9.55 -5.85
N VAL A 104 9.65 -8.93 -6.83
CA VAL A 104 10.87 -9.47 -7.45
C VAL A 104 12.00 -9.48 -6.41
N ASN A 105 12.59 -10.66 -6.19
CA ASN A 105 13.69 -10.90 -5.26
C ASN A 105 13.41 -10.29 -3.88
N ILE A 106 12.29 -10.67 -3.27
CA ILE A 106 11.88 -10.13 -1.98
C ILE A 106 12.98 -10.35 -0.92
N ASP A 107 13.40 -9.27 -0.27
CA ASP A 107 14.31 -9.35 0.88
C ASP A 107 13.49 -9.73 2.12
N LEU A 108 13.62 -11.00 2.54
CA LEU A 108 12.89 -11.53 3.68
C LEU A 108 13.35 -10.95 5.02
N ASN A 109 14.62 -10.51 5.13
CA ASN A 109 15.10 -9.85 6.34
C ASN A 109 14.44 -8.48 6.51
N GLU A 110 14.35 -7.69 5.43
CA GLU A 110 13.65 -6.41 5.46
C GLU A 110 12.13 -6.60 5.62
N PHE A 111 11.56 -7.66 5.05
CA PHE A 111 10.16 -8.04 5.29
C PHE A 111 9.89 -8.35 6.76
N HIS A 112 10.74 -9.15 7.42
CA HIS A 112 10.61 -9.45 8.84
C HIS A 112 10.78 -8.20 9.70
N LYS A 113 11.77 -7.35 9.43
CA LYS A 113 11.93 -6.06 10.12
C LYS A 113 10.67 -5.21 10.00
N PHE A 114 10.10 -5.12 8.79
CA PHE A 114 8.84 -4.41 8.57
C PHE A 114 7.70 -5.03 9.40
N LEU A 115 7.56 -6.36 9.43
CA LEU A 115 6.56 -7.03 10.24
C LEU A 115 6.74 -6.71 11.73
N TYR A 116 7.93 -6.92 12.31
CA TYR A 116 8.18 -6.69 13.74
C TYR A 116 7.88 -5.25 14.18
N LEU A 117 8.14 -4.26 13.32
CA LEU A 117 7.87 -2.86 13.62
C LEU A 117 6.38 -2.48 13.57
N ASN A 118 5.56 -3.22 12.82
CA ASN A 118 4.20 -2.79 12.48
C ASN A 118 3.10 -3.77 12.92
N ILE A 119 3.40 -5.06 13.10
CA ILE A 119 2.39 -6.09 13.34
C ILE A 119 1.69 -5.92 14.69
N ASN A 120 2.40 -5.41 15.70
CA ASN A 120 1.84 -5.10 17.01
C ASN A 120 0.88 -3.89 16.99
N LEU A 121 0.84 -3.13 15.89
CA LEU A 121 -0.11 -2.05 15.66
C LEU A 121 -1.38 -2.54 14.95
N TYR A 122 -1.49 -3.85 14.70
CA TYR A 122 -2.68 -4.45 14.12
C TYR A 122 -3.87 -4.29 15.07
N ASP A 123 -5.03 -3.93 14.49
CA ASP A 123 -6.29 -3.76 15.19
C ASP A 123 -7.43 -4.26 14.29
N ASP A 124 -8.28 -5.15 14.81
CA ASP A 124 -9.37 -5.77 14.05
C ASP A 124 -10.45 -4.76 13.61
N VAL A 125 -10.67 -3.68 14.38
CA VAL A 125 -11.63 -2.62 14.05
C VAL A 125 -11.12 -1.81 12.86
N VAL A 126 -9.83 -1.44 12.86
CA VAL A 126 -9.18 -0.76 11.74
C VAL A 126 -9.16 -1.68 10.52
N PHE A 127 -8.81 -2.96 10.69
CA PHE A 127 -8.84 -3.94 9.62
C PHE A 127 -10.22 -4.06 8.98
N TYR A 128 -11.29 -4.17 9.79
CA TYR A 128 -12.67 -4.22 9.32
C TYR A 128 -13.03 -3.01 8.45
N LYS A 129 -12.66 -1.79 8.89
CA LYS A 129 -12.88 -0.55 8.11
C LYS A 129 -12.21 -0.64 6.74
N VAL A 130 -10.93 -1.02 6.69
CA VAL A 130 -10.18 -1.14 5.43
C VAL A 130 -10.77 -2.24 4.54
N GLN A 131 -11.06 -3.41 5.11
CA GLN A 131 -11.58 -4.58 4.39
C GLN A 131 -12.95 -4.32 3.76
N LYS A 132 -13.81 -3.52 4.41
CA LYS A 132 -15.12 -3.12 3.87
C LYS A 132 -15.01 -2.45 2.50
N PHE A 133 -13.95 -1.68 2.26
CA PHE A 133 -13.78 -0.91 1.02
C PHE A 133 -12.84 -1.59 0.02
N ILE A 134 -11.68 -2.10 0.46
CA ILE A 134 -10.68 -2.67 -0.45
C ILE A 134 -11.02 -4.12 -0.84
N LYS A 135 -11.70 -4.87 0.05
CA LYS A 135 -12.12 -6.27 -0.16
C LYS A 135 -10.95 -7.18 -0.53
N TYR A 136 -9.99 -7.33 0.38
CA TYR A 136 -8.88 -8.26 0.18
C TYR A 136 -9.36 -9.71 0.04
N PRO A 137 -8.73 -10.50 -0.84
CA PRO A 137 -9.06 -11.92 -1.01
C PRO A 137 -8.78 -12.74 0.25
N LYS A 138 -9.59 -13.79 0.49
CA LYS A 138 -9.46 -14.66 1.67
C LYS A 138 -8.06 -15.26 1.86
N HIS A 139 -7.34 -15.61 0.78
CA HIS A 139 -5.98 -16.14 0.90
C HIS A 139 -4.99 -15.12 1.47
N VAL A 140 -5.20 -13.82 1.21
CA VAL A 140 -4.38 -12.74 1.78
C VAL A 140 -4.70 -12.56 3.27
N ILE A 141 -5.98 -12.65 3.63
CA ILE A 141 -6.42 -12.59 5.03
C ILE A 141 -5.88 -13.79 5.81
N ALA A 142 -5.93 -14.99 5.22
CA ALA A 142 -5.34 -16.19 5.81
C ALA A 142 -3.82 -16.06 5.99
N PHE A 143 -3.13 -15.41 5.04
CA PHE A 143 -1.71 -15.12 5.17
C PHE A 143 -1.45 -14.14 6.34
N LEU A 144 -2.19 -13.03 6.44
CA LEU A 144 -2.10 -12.13 7.59
C LEU A 144 -2.34 -12.87 8.91
N LYS A 145 -3.41 -13.67 8.98
CA LYS A 145 -3.72 -14.48 10.17
C LYS A 145 -2.55 -15.38 10.55
N SER A 146 -1.94 -16.08 9.59
CA SER A 146 -0.80 -16.96 9.88
C SER A 146 0.40 -16.22 10.47
N ILE A 147 0.59 -14.94 10.13
CA ILE A 147 1.63 -14.09 10.71
C ILE A 147 1.24 -13.67 12.13
N LEU A 148 0.00 -13.22 12.32
CA LEU A 148 -0.50 -12.80 13.63
C LEU A 148 -0.47 -13.95 14.64
N ASP A 149 -0.92 -15.13 14.25
CA ASP A 149 -0.91 -16.33 15.08
C ASP A 149 0.51 -16.76 15.45
N ASP A 150 1.45 -16.69 14.51
CA ASP A 150 2.86 -17.06 14.74
C ASP A 150 3.56 -16.11 15.72
N ILE A 151 3.21 -14.83 15.68
CA ILE A 151 3.78 -13.79 16.54
C ILE A 151 3.02 -13.71 17.89
N GLY A 152 1.84 -14.32 17.98
CA GLY A 152 1.00 -14.30 19.20
C GLY A 152 0.13 -13.04 19.33
N VAL A 153 -0.18 -12.36 18.23
CA VAL A 153 -1.10 -11.21 18.21
C VAL A 153 -2.54 -11.71 18.12
N TYR A 154 -3.35 -11.38 19.13
CA TYR A 154 -4.78 -11.68 19.12
C TYR A 154 -5.46 -11.05 17.90
N ASN A 155 -6.35 -11.80 17.25
CA ASN A 155 -7.08 -11.36 16.07
C ASN A 155 -8.40 -12.12 15.92
N ASP A 156 -9.37 -11.52 15.23
CA ASP A 156 -10.68 -12.11 14.95
C ASP A 156 -10.88 -12.53 13.48
N LEU A 157 -9.77 -12.70 12.74
CA LEU A 157 -9.76 -12.90 11.29
C LEU A 157 -10.45 -14.19 10.82
N ASP A 158 -10.65 -15.16 11.71
CA ASP A 158 -11.37 -16.41 11.41
C ASP A 158 -12.77 -16.16 10.82
N LYS A 159 -13.43 -15.05 11.20
CA LYS A 159 -14.76 -14.69 10.66
C LYS A 159 -14.78 -14.46 9.14
N TYR A 160 -13.62 -14.22 8.52
CA TYR A 160 -13.49 -14.04 7.08
C TYR A 160 -13.10 -15.34 6.34
N LEU A 161 -12.68 -16.36 7.08
CA LEU A 161 -12.10 -17.60 6.56
C LEU A 161 -13.08 -18.75 6.64
N SER A 162 -12.91 -19.72 5.74
CA SER A 162 -13.68 -20.96 5.75
C SER A 162 -12.88 -22.03 6.47
N THR A 163 -13.50 -22.69 7.46
CA THR A 163 -12.89 -23.81 8.21
C THR A 163 -12.52 -25.01 7.35
N ARG A 164 -13.14 -25.15 6.17
CA ARG A 164 -12.91 -26.26 5.22
C ARG A 164 -11.86 -25.94 4.15
N SER A 165 -11.37 -24.70 4.09
CA SER A 165 -10.48 -24.26 3.02
C SER A 165 -9.03 -24.30 3.45
N VAL A 166 -8.18 -24.92 2.64
CA VAL A 166 -6.72 -24.84 2.79
C VAL A 166 -6.22 -23.66 1.95
N TYR A 167 -5.76 -22.61 2.62
CA TYR A 167 -5.22 -21.42 1.97
C TYR A 167 -3.73 -21.59 1.68
N LYS A 168 -3.30 -21.27 0.46
CA LYS A 168 -1.88 -21.26 0.10
C LYS A 168 -1.21 -20.04 0.73
N ILE A 169 -0.33 -20.28 1.69
CA ILE A 169 0.46 -19.25 2.36
C ILE A 169 1.89 -19.34 1.84
N PRO A 170 2.51 -18.23 1.43
CA PRO A 170 3.91 -18.23 1.02
C PRO A 170 4.84 -18.72 2.14
N ASN A 171 5.97 -19.34 1.81
CA ASN A 171 7.02 -19.53 2.81
C ASN A 171 7.66 -18.16 3.11
N TRP A 172 7.20 -17.54 4.19
CA TRP A 172 7.65 -16.22 4.62
C TRP A 172 8.61 -16.29 5.81
N LYS A 173 8.72 -17.43 6.50
CA LYS A 173 9.50 -17.57 7.74
C LYS A 173 10.99 -17.78 7.51
N TYR A 174 11.35 -18.50 6.45
CA TYR A 174 12.73 -18.89 6.19
C TYR A 174 13.20 -18.29 4.87
N ALA A 175 14.39 -17.71 4.87
CA ALA A 175 15.10 -17.46 3.62
C ALA A 175 15.43 -18.80 2.97
N ALA A 176 15.12 -18.93 1.67
CA ALA A 176 15.52 -20.07 0.86
C ALA A 176 17.03 -20.08 0.62
#